data_AF-A0A1A7W8U2-F1
#
_entry.id   AF-A0A1A7W8U2-F1
#
_cell.length_a   1.000
_cell.length_b   1.000
_cell.length_c   1.000
_cell.angle_alpha   90.00
_cell.angle_beta   90.00
_cell.angle_gamma   90.00
#
_symmetry.space_group_name_H-M   'P 1'
#
loop_
_entity.id
_entity.type
_entity.pdbx_description
1 polymer ?
#
loop_
_entity_poly.entity_id
_entity_poly.type
_entity_poly.pdbx_seq_one_letter_code
_entity_poly.pdbx_strand_id
1 'polypeptide(L)'
;MSYQPSQNSHEGDYMSIMRGLRELNLCGPCTPSDLVLIGDHAFPLAMNSQGQVLMAASLYGSGRIVVLGHEDYLSAFPALVENALIWLRGEGSDNPSVAVHHNVWAVAGNFNSSMFQVEVVGAFSSDLKAGVYLTDAYSVDADSKDLVEFMKAGGGVLIAGQAWDWAAQHPKENTLLNFSGNKVSGVAGVYFSDHHGMVENLPVYPQIPSSWMALVVGKDFEDDLEFLLQGVPEFNLPPGLLASEVLVHGPLAFPIFTTDDGRAFLAGAYYGQGRVIVVTHEGVLNNEAMAPFWTNVLHWLDEGRR
;
A
#
# COMPACT_ATOMS: atom_id res chain seq x y z
N MET A 1 25.27 -10.52 24.79
CA MET A 1 24.05 -10.99 24.11
C MET A 1 24.05 -10.35 22.74
N SER A 2 24.29 -11.14 21.70
CA SER A 2 24.30 -10.68 20.31
C SER A 2 22.88 -10.29 19.91
N TYR A 3 22.66 -9.03 19.56
CA TYR A 3 21.50 -8.61 18.80
C TYR A 3 21.52 -9.39 17.48
N GLN A 4 20.64 -10.37 17.34
CA GLN A 4 20.23 -10.84 16.02
C GLN A 4 19.19 -9.84 15.53
N PRO A 5 19.43 -9.10 14.43
CA PRO A 5 18.35 -8.42 13.74
C PRO A 5 17.28 -9.48 13.44
N SER A 6 16.02 -9.17 13.67
CA SER A 6 14.90 -9.99 13.20
C SER A 6 15.18 -10.33 11.73
N GLN A 7 15.35 -11.62 11.42
CA GLN A 7 15.49 -12.07 10.04
C GLN A 7 14.19 -11.70 9.30
N ASN A 8 14.21 -10.61 8.54
CA ASN A 8 13.25 -10.34 7.47
C ASN A 8 13.39 -11.48 6.46
N SER A 9 12.72 -12.60 6.68
CA SER A 9 12.90 -13.79 5.85
C SER A 9 11.98 -13.78 4.63
N HIS A 10 11.66 -12.60 4.07
CA HIS A 10 11.00 -12.48 2.76
C HIS A 10 11.97 -12.77 1.60
N GLU A 11 13.25 -13.02 1.87
CA GLU A 11 14.24 -13.38 0.84
C GLU A 11 13.81 -14.61 0.04
N GLY A 12 13.19 -15.62 0.68
CA GLY A 12 12.65 -16.77 -0.03
C GLY A 12 11.50 -16.41 -0.96
N ASP A 13 10.60 -15.53 -0.52
CA ASP A 13 9.46 -15.04 -1.29
C ASP A 13 9.94 -14.22 -2.50
N TYR A 14 10.83 -13.26 -2.24
CA TYR A 14 11.46 -12.43 -3.26
C TYR A 14 12.18 -13.30 -4.30
N MET A 15 13.00 -14.26 -3.88
CA MET A 15 13.69 -15.17 -4.79
C MET A 15 12.72 -16.05 -5.59
N SER A 16 11.57 -16.42 -5.03
CA SER A 16 10.52 -17.15 -5.74
C SER A 16 9.91 -16.31 -6.86
N ILE A 17 9.57 -15.06 -6.57
CA ILE A 17 8.95 -14.14 -7.54
C ILE A 17 9.95 -13.71 -8.63
N MET A 18 11.18 -13.41 -8.23
CA MET A 18 12.23 -12.90 -9.12
C MET A 18 13.01 -13.99 -9.87
N ARG A 19 12.62 -15.26 -9.68
CA ARG A 19 13.32 -16.43 -10.21
C ARG A 19 13.56 -16.35 -11.73
N GLY A 20 14.82 -16.42 -12.13
CA GLY A 20 15.22 -16.45 -13.54
C GLY A 20 15.25 -15.09 -14.23
N LEU A 21 14.84 -14.02 -13.55
CA LEU A 21 14.96 -12.65 -14.04
C LEU A 21 16.38 -12.14 -13.80
N ARG A 22 16.92 -11.40 -14.78
CA ARG A 22 18.23 -10.75 -14.68
C ARG A 22 18.12 -9.24 -14.63
N GLU A 23 17.14 -8.71 -15.34
CA GLU A 23 16.84 -7.29 -15.40
C GLU A 23 15.34 -7.09 -15.63
N LEU A 24 14.84 -5.93 -15.21
CA LEU A 24 13.52 -5.43 -15.51
C LEU A 24 13.69 -4.14 -16.31
N ASN A 25 13.45 -4.21 -17.61
CA ASN A 25 13.53 -3.04 -18.48
C ASN A 25 12.22 -2.24 -18.40
N LEU A 26 12.21 -1.21 -17.55
CA LEU A 26 11.04 -0.34 -17.34
C LEU A 26 11.03 0.88 -18.26
N CYS A 27 12.05 1.08 -19.09
CA CYS A 27 12.20 2.22 -20.01
C CYS A 27 11.19 2.26 -21.18
N GLY A 28 10.06 1.56 -21.04
CA GLY A 28 8.93 1.61 -21.97
C GLY A 28 8.14 2.92 -21.87
N PRO A 29 7.02 3.04 -22.60
CA PRO A 29 6.21 4.25 -22.61
C PRO A 29 5.40 4.48 -21.32
N CYS A 30 5.35 3.47 -20.44
CA CYS A 30 4.48 3.41 -19.28
C CYS A 30 5.18 4.04 -18.07
N THR A 31 4.56 5.02 -17.42
CA THR A 31 5.11 5.64 -16.20
C THR A 31 4.41 5.05 -14.97
N PRO A 32 5.08 4.25 -14.14
CA PRO A 32 4.43 3.63 -12.98
C PRO A 32 4.17 4.64 -11.86
N SER A 33 3.30 4.30 -10.91
CA SER A 33 3.27 4.94 -9.59
C SER A 33 4.47 4.51 -8.75
N ASP A 34 4.99 5.43 -7.94
CA ASP A 34 5.83 5.09 -6.78
C ASP A 34 4.95 4.47 -5.69
N LEU A 35 5.32 3.28 -5.22
CA LEU A 35 4.57 2.53 -4.23
C LEU A 35 5.08 2.85 -2.81
N VAL A 36 4.16 3.15 -1.91
CA VAL A 36 4.47 3.41 -0.50
C VAL A 36 4.29 2.12 0.30
N LEU A 37 5.36 1.66 0.93
CA LEU A 37 5.37 0.45 1.75
C LEU A 37 5.37 0.82 3.24
N ILE A 38 4.35 0.38 3.98
CA ILE A 38 4.25 0.59 5.44
C ILE A 38 4.04 -0.70 6.23
N GLY A 39 3.72 -1.81 5.58
CA GLY A 39 3.45 -3.07 6.27
C GLY A 39 4.73 -3.81 6.62
N ASP A 40 4.76 -4.44 7.80
CA ASP A 40 5.89 -5.29 8.23
C ASP A 40 6.16 -6.48 7.29
N HIS A 41 5.16 -6.87 6.50
CA HIS A 41 5.25 -7.93 5.50
C HIS A 41 5.43 -7.42 4.06
N ALA A 42 5.39 -6.10 3.86
CA ALA A 42 5.55 -5.51 2.54
C ALA A 42 7.03 -5.39 2.19
N PHE A 43 7.40 -5.84 1.00
CA PHE A 43 8.77 -5.76 0.50
C PHE A 43 8.81 -5.39 -0.99
N PRO A 44 9.81 -4.61 -1.43
CA PRO A 44 9.95 -4.23 -2.83
C PRO A 44 10.41 -5.41 -3.67
N LEU A 45 9.85 -5.52 -4.87
CA LEU A 45 10.32 -6.41 -5.94
C LEU A 45 11.21 -5.65 -6.93
N ALA A 46 10.92 -4.36 -7.15
CA ALA A 46 11.67 -3.47 -8.01
C ALA A 46 11.77 -2.09 -7.36
N MET A 47 13.00 -1.57 -7.25
CA MET A 47 13.29 -0.25 -6.72
C MET A 47 14.29 0.46 -7.63
N ASN A 48 14.03 1.72 -7.97
CA ASN A 48 14.92 2.50 -8.82
C ASN A 48 16.05 3.18 -8.04
N SER A 49 16.95 3.85 -8.75
CA SER A 49 18.10 4.54 -8.16
C SER A 49 17.75 5.70 -7.21
N GLN A 50 16.51 6.20 -7.26
CA GLN A 50 15.98 7.21 -6.34
C GLN A 50 15.33 6.61 -5.08
N GLY A 51 15.31 5.28 -4.95
CA GLY A 51 14.65 4.60 -3.84
C GLY A 51 13.14 4.46 -3.98
N GLN A 52 12.56 4.82 -5.14
CA GLN A 52 11.14 4.65 -5.43
C GLN A 52 10.84 3.17 -5.71
N VAL A 53 9.71 2.69 -5.19
CA VAL A 53 9.31 1.28 -5.35
C VAL A 53 8.31 1.18 -6.49
N LEU A 54 8.60 0.36 -7.50
CA LEU A 54 7.79 0.28 -8.72
C LEU A 54 6.95 -1.00 -8.78
N MET A 55 7.36 -2.01 -8.00
CA MET A 55 6.66 -3.27 -7.80
C MET A 55 6.91 -3.74 -6.38
N ALA A 56 5.91 -4.30 -5.72
CA ALA A 56 6.02 -4.80 -4.36
C ALA A 56 5.19 -6.07 -4.16
N ALA A 57 5.50 -6.80 -3.09
CA ALA A 57 4.71 -7.92 -2.62
C ALA A 57 4.48 -7.79 -1.11
N SER A 58 3.42 -8.43 -0.63
CA SER A 58 3.11 -8.45 0.80
C SER A 58 2.26 -9.67 1.18
N LEU A 59 2.12 -9.89 2.48
CA LEU A 59 1.25 -10.89 3.08
C LEU A 59 0.11 -10.20 3.83
N TYR A 60 -1.09 -10.76 3.77
CA TYR A 60 -2.23 -10.29 4.56
C TYR A 60 -3.12 -11.45 5.00
N GLY A 61 -3.29 -11.61 6.33
CA GLY A 61 -3.93 -12.80 6.90
C GLY A 61 -3.15 -14.06 6.51
N SER A 62 -3.83 -15.01 5.86
CA SER A 62 -3.19 -16.21 5.30
C SER A 62 -2.86 -16.10 3.81
N GLY A 63 -3.24 -15.01 3.15
CA GLY A 63 -3.04 -14.80 1.72
C GLY A 63 -1.89 -13.86 1.41
N ARG A 64 -1.80 -13.51 0.12
CA ARG A 64 -0.62 -12.87 -0.48
C ARG A 64 -1.06 -11.87 -1.53
N ILE A 65 -0.25 -10.83 -1.73
CA ILE A 65 -0.49 -9.84 -2.77
C ILE A 65 0.80 -9.46 -3.50
N VAL A 66 0.68 -9.25 -4.80
CA VAL A 66 1.70 -8.61 -5.63
C VAL A 66 1.07 -7.37 -6.27
N VAL A 67 1.81 -6.26 -6.22
CA VAL A 67 1.37 -4.94 -6.66
C VAL A 67 2.35 -4.43 -7.70
N LEU A 68 1.87 -4.09 -8.90
CA LEU A 68 2.67 -3.48 -9.96
C LEU A 68 2.23 -2.05 -10.19
N GLY A 69 3.16 -1.09 -10.21
CA GLY A 69 2.85 0.33 -10.34
C GLY A 69 2.28 0.76 -11.70
N HIS A 70 2.02 -0.16 -12.63
CA HIS A 70 1.35 0.11 -13.91
C HIS A 70 0.72 -1.17 -14.48
N GLU A 71 -0.47 -1.11 -15.11
CA GLU A 71 -1.14 -2.30 -15.66
C GLU A 71 -0.37 -2.97 -16.81
N ASP A 72 0.25 -2.18 -17.70
CA ASP A 72 1.08 -2.70 -18.81
C ASP A 72 2.23 -3.62 -18.36
N TYR A 73 2.67 -3.54 -17.11
CA TYR A 73 3.70 -4.43 -16.56
C TYR A 73 3.25 -5.88 -16.51
N LEU A 74 1.94 -6.14 -16.47
CA LEU A 74 1.39 -7.49 -16.58
C LEU A 74 1.74 -8.16 -17.91
N SER A 75 1.85 -7.38 -19.00
CA SER A 75 2.22 -7.90 -20.32
C SER A 75 3.72 -7.75 -20.62
N ALA A 76 4.36 -6.71 -20.07
CA ALA A 76 5.79 -6.47 -20.29
C ALA A 76 6.69 -7.49 -19.58
N PHE A 77 6.25 -8.08 -18.46
CA PHE A 77 7.05 -9.00 -17.64
C PHE A 77 6.38 -10.36 -17.44
N PRO A 78 6.13 -11.15 -18.51
CA PRO A 78 5.37 -12.40 -18.41
C PRO A 78 6.02 -13.42 -17.48
N ALA A 79 7.36 -13.48 -17.41
CA ALA A 79 8.07 -14.38 -16.49
C ALA A 79 7.90 -13.96 -15.02
N LEU A 80 7.89 -12.65 -14.73
CA LEU A 80 7.62 -12.14 -13.37
C LEU A 80 6.18 -12.47 -12.98
N VAL A 81 5.21 -12.23 -13.88
CA VAL A 81 3.80 -12.53 -13.63
C VAL A 81 3.57 -14.01 -13.40
N GLU A 82 4.18 -14.89 -14.20
CA GLU A 82 4.08 -16.34 -14.00
C GLU A 82 4.61 -16.76 -12.61
N ASN A 83 5.80 -16.29 -12.23
CA ASN A 83 6.36 -16.58 -10.91
C ASN A 83 5.48 -16.00 -9.78
N ALA A 84 4.94 -14.79 -9.95
CA ALA A 84 4.02 -14.17 -9.01
C ALA A 84 2.75 -15.02 -8.83
N LEU A 85 2.13 -15.49 -9.92
CA LEU A 85 0.96 -16.36 -9.85
C LEU A 85 1.25 -17.69 -9.13
N ILE A 86 2.45 -18.26 -9.31
CA ILE A 86 2.87 -19.45 -8.55
C ILE A 86 2.96 -19.13 -7.07
N TRP A 87 3.62 -18.03 -6.71
CA TRP A 87 3.80 -17.61 -5.32
C TRP A 87 2.49 -17.25 -4.64
N LEU A 88 1.57 -16.60 -5.35
CA LEU A 88 0.27 -16.12 -4.86
C LEU A 88 -0.70 -17.23 -4.47
N ARG A 89 -0.55 -18.45 -5.01
CA ARG A 89 -1.40 -19.60 -4.63
C ARG A 89 -1.25 -20.01 -3.16
N GLY A 90 -0.16 -19.59 -2.51
CA GLY A 90 0.19 -20.00 -1.14
C GLY A 90 0.98 -21.30 -1.09
N GLU A 91 1.66 -21.54 0.03
CA GLU A 91 2.45 -22.76 0.21
C GLU A 91 1.57 -24.00 0.26
N GLY A 92 1.95 -25.05 -0.48
CA GLY A 92 1.24 -26.33 -0.50
C GLY A 92 -0.10 -26.33 -1.24
N SER A 93 -0.45 -25.23 -1.91
CA SER A 93 -1.66 -25.13 -2.74
C SER A 93 -1.37 -25.52 -4.19
N ASP A 94 -2.01 -26.58 -4.66
CA ASP A 94 -1.99 -26.99 -6.07
C ASP A 94 -3.15 -26.41 -6.88
N ASN A 95 -3.92 -25.45 -6.33
CA ASN A 95 -5.06 -24.87 -7.03
C ASN A 95 -4.58 -24.11 -8.27
N PRO A 96 -4.89 -24.58 -9.50
CA PRO A 96 -4.42 -23.92 -10.71
C PRO A 96 -5.31 -22.75 -11.13
N SER A 97 -6.44 -22.54 -10.44
CA SER A 97 -7.49 -21.61 -10.87
C SER A 97 -7.09 -20.16 -10.64
N VAL A 98 -7.09 -19.38 -11.72
CA VAL A 98 -6.83 -17.94 -11.76
C VAL A 98 -8.03 -17.25 -12.40
N ALA A 99 -8.68 -16.35 -11.65
CA ALA A 99 -9.69 -15.47 -12.21
C ALA A 99 -9.02 -14.16 -12.65
N VAL A 100 -9.24 -13.77 -13.90
CA VAL A 100 -8.67 -12.58 -14.53
C VAL A 100 -9.78 -11.59 -14.80
N HIS A 101 -9.67 -10.39 -14.26
CA HIS A 101 -10.63 -9.32 -14.55
C HIS A 101 -10.62 -8.97 -16.05
N HIS A 102 -11.80 -8.74 -16.63
CA HIS A 102 -11.97 -8.55 -18.06
C HIS A 102 -11.18 -7.37 -18.65
N ASN A 103 -10.85 -6.33 -17.87
CA ASN A 103 -10.05 -5.21 -18.34
C ASN A 103 -8.57 -5.58 -18.60
N VAL A 104 -8.07 -6.64 -17.95
CA VAL A 104 -6.71 -7.16 -18.12
C VAL A 104 -6.70 -8.52 -18.84
N TRP A 105 -7.76 -8.81 -19.61
CA TRP A 105 -7.95 -10.08 -20.32
C TRP A 105 -6.79 -10.44 -21.25
N ALA A 106 -6.09 -9.46 -21.81
CA ALA A 106 -4.97 -9.68 -22.73
C ALA A 106 -3.86 -10.54 -22.10
N VAL A 107 -3.71 -10.48 -20.78
CA VAL A 107 -2.70 -11.24 -20.03
C VAL A 107 -3.08 -12.72 -19.94
N ALA A 108 -4.37 -13.06 -20.02
CA ALA A 108 -4.86 -14.45 -19.93
C ALA A 108 -4.26 -15.37 -21.01
N GLY A 109 -3.95 -14.83 -22.19
CA GLY A 109 -3.34 -15.57 -23.29
C GLY A 109 -1.86 -15.89 -23.09
N ASN A 110 -1.18 -15.25 -22.13
CA ASN A 110 0.25 -15.41 -21.88
C ASN A 110 0.57 -16.54 -20.90
N PHE A 111 -0.44 -17.09 -20.22
CA PHE A 111 -0.23 -18.08 -19.18
C PHE A 111 -0.04 -19.49 -19.73
N ASN A 112 0.85 -20.24 -19.09
CA ASN A 112 1.04 -21.65 -19.38
C ASN A 112 -0.21 -22.46 -19.01
N SER A 113 -0.98 -22.90 -20.00
CA SER A 113 -2.22 -23.65 -19.82
C SER A 113 -2.06 -25.02 -19.14
N SER A 114 -0.83 -25.54 -19.07
CA SER A 114 -0.52 -26.73 -18.27
C SER A 114 -0.40 -26.45 -16.77
N MET A 115 -0.16 -25.19 -16.39
CA MET A 115 0.01 -24.77 -15.00
C MET A 115 -1.22 -24.05 -14.46
N PHE A 116 -1.91 -23.25 -15.29
CA PHE A 116 -3.00 -22.38 -14.86
C PHE A 116 -4.32 -22.71 -15.57
N GLN A 117 -5.41 -22.71 -14.81
CA GLN A 117 -6.78 -22.75 -15.32
C GLN A 117 -7.36 -21.35 -15.21
N VAL A 118 -7.38 -20.65 -16.35
CA VAL A 118 -7.67 -19.21 -16.39
C VAL A 118 -9.12 -19.00 -16.79
N GLU A 119 -9.84 -18.23 -15.99
CA GLU A 119 -11.20 -17.77 -16.27
C GLU A 119 -11.22 -16.26 -16.34
N VAL A 120 -11.75 -15.69 -17.42
CA VAL A 120 -11.95 -14.24 -17.54
C VAL A 120 -13.31 -13.89 -16.96
N VAL A 121 -13.33 -13.01 -15.96
CA VAL A 121 -14.54 -12.64 -15.21
C VAL A 121 -14.80 -11.14 -15.27
N GLY A 122 -16.07 -10.75 -15.11
CA GLY A 122 -16.48 -9.34 -15.17
C GLY A 122 -16.16 -8.55 -13.90
N ALA A 123 -16.13 -9.20 -12.73
CA ALA A 123 -15.94 -8.62 -11.41
C ALA A 123 -15.45 -9.72 -10.44
N PHE A 124 -15.01 -9.36 -9.24
CA PHE A 124 -14.73 -10.37 -8.23
C PHE A 124 -16.05 -10.89 -7.62
N SER A 125 -16.06 -12.14 -7.19
CA SER A 125 -17.17 -12.71 -6.42
C SER A 125 -16.62 -13.74 -5.45
N SER A 126 -17.17 -13.76 -4.24
CA SER A 126 -16.85 -14.74 -3.21
C SER A 126 -17.24 -16.17 -3.59
N ASP A 127 -18.10 -16.34 -4.60
CA ASP A 127 -18.46 -17.66 -5.16
C ASP A 127 -17.40 -18.20 -6.14
N LEU A 128 -16.40 -17.39 -6.53
CA LEU A 128 -15.31 -17.84 -7.40
C LEU A 128 -14.47 -18.89 -6.67
N LYS A 129 -14.18 -19.99 -7.37
CA LYS A 129 -13.28 -21.05 -6.87
C LYS A 129 -11.80 -20.77 -7.13
N ALA A 130 -11.49 -19.56 -7.59
CA ALA A 130 -10.14 -19.15 -7.94
C ALA A 130 -9.26 -19.06 -6.71
N GLY A 131 -8.03 -19.59 -6.82
CA GLY A 131 -7.01 -19.42 -5.78
C GLY A 131 -6.29 -18.08 -5.89
N VAL A 132 -6.29 -17.50 -7.10
CA VAL A 132 -5.67 -16.20 -7.39
C VAL A 132 -6.62 -15.33 -8.21
N TYR A 133 -6.70 -14.06 -7.87
CA TYR A 133 -7.41 -13.03 -8.63
C TYR A 133 -6.41 -12.03 -9.23
N LEU A 134 -6.50 -11.79 -10.53
CA LEU A 134 -5.65 -10.84 -11.27
C LEU A 134 -6.52 -9.70 -11.81
N THR A 135 -6.20 -8.46 -11.47
CA THR A 135 -6.98 -7.28 -11.83
C THR A 135 -6.12 -6.05 -12.08
N ASP A 136 -6.68 -5.06 -12.76
CA ASP A 136 -6.18 -3.69 -12.67
C ASP A 136 -6.57 -3.04 -11.33
N ALA A 137 -5.91 -1.92 -11.01
CA ALA A 137 -6.11 -1.17 -9.78
C ALA A 137 -7.35 -0.25 -9.81
N TYR A 138 -8.08 -0.17 -10.91
CA TYR A 138 -9.22 0.74 -11.06
C TYR A 138 -10.55 0.03 -10.78
N SER A 139 -10.60 -1.28 -11.02
CA SER A 139 -11.84 -2.07 -11.10
C SER A 139 -12.19 -2.83 -9.81
N VAL A 140 -11.57 -2.50 -8.68
CA VAL A 140 -11.72 -3.26 -7.42
C VAL A 140 -12.71 -2.64 -6.42
N ASP A 141 -13.21 -1.43 -6.68
CA ASP A 141 -13.96 -0.65 -5.69
C ASP A 141 -15.22 -1.37 -5.18
N ALA A 142 -16.03 -1.87 -6.13
CA ALA A 142 -17.31 -2.52 -5.85
C ALA A 142 -17.17 -3.77 -4.96
N ASP A 143 -16.06 -4.51 -5.12
CA ASP A 143 -15.84 -5.80 -4.47
C ASP A 143 -14.69 -5.76 -3.45
N SER A 144 -14.24 -4.56 -3.07
CA SER A 144 -13.03 -4.36 -2.26
C SER A 144 -13.07 -5.10 -0.93
N LYS A 145 -14.21 -5.13 -0.25
CA LYS A 145 -14.39 -5.86 1.02
C LYS A 145 -14.25 -7.38 0.83
N ASP A 146 -14.92 -7.92 -0.17
CA ASP A 146 -14.90 -9.35 -0.48
C ASP A 146 -13.50 -9.79 -0.93
N LEU A 147 -12.78 -8.94 -1.70
CA LEU A 147 -11.39 -9.17 -2.08
C LEU A 147 -10.44 -9.18 -0.87
N VAL A 148 -10.64 -8.26 0.09
CA VAL A 148 -9.87 -8.23 1.33
C VAL A 148 -10.14 -9.47 2.18
N GLU A 149 -11.39 -9.92 2.27
CA GLU A 149 -11.75 -11.16 2.98
C GLU A 149 -11.17 -12.40 2.31
N PHE A 150 -11.24 -12.48 0.98
CA PHE A 150 -10.63 -13.53 0.17
C PHE A 150 -9.12 -13.63 0.42
N MET A 151 -8.42 -12.49 0.34
CA MET A 151 -6.98 -12.43 0.64
C MET A 151 -6.70 -12.84 2.08
N LYS A 152 -7.46 -12.32 3.05
CA LYS A 152 -7.31 -12.71 4.47
C LYS A 152 -7.46 -14.22 4.69
N ALA A 153 -8.34 -14.87 3.93
CA ALA A 153 -8.63 -16.30 4.03
C ALA A 153 -7.60 -17.20 3.31
N GLY A 154 -6.60 -16.65 2.61
CA GLY A 154 -5.58 -17.42 1.90
C GLY A 154 -5.53 -17.19 0.39
N GLY A 155 -6.43 -16.36 -0.14
CA GLY A 155 -6.43 -15.99 -1.55
C GLY A 155 -5.21 -15.17 -1.97
N GLY A 156 -4.79 -15.33 -3.21
CA GLY A 156 -3.76 -14.51 -3.83
C GLY A 156 -4.33 -13.38 -4.68
N VAL A 157 -3.78 -12.17 -4.58
CA VAL A 157 -4.17 -11.04 -5.43
C VAL A 157 -2.96 -10.51 -6.22
N LEU A 158 -3.10 -10.38 -7.54
CA LEU A 158 -2.18 -9.62 -8.38
C LEU A 158 -2.92 -8.38 -8.89
N ILE A 159 -2.48 -7.21 -8.46
CA ILE A 159 -3.10 -5.93 -8.81
C ILE A 159 -2.09 -5.01 -9.48
N ALA A 160 -2.49 -4.34 -10.55
CA ALA A 160 -1.60 -3.47 -11.31
C ALA A 160 -2.28 -2.18 -11.76
N GLY A 161 -1.59 -1.05 -11.66
CA GLY A 161 -2.08 0.23 -12.15
C GLY A 161 -1.33 1.42 -11.57
N GLN A 162 -1.73 2.62 -11.94
CA GLN A 162 -1.09 3.87 -11.56
C GLN A 162 -2.13 4.84 -10.99
N ALA A 163 -1.85 5.39 -9.81
CA ALA A 163 -2.75 6.32 -9.14
C ALA A 163 -2.53 7.79 -9.55
N TRP A 164 -1.36 8.13 -10.13
CA TRP A 164 -1.07 9.51 -10.53
C TRP A 164 -2.02 10.04 -11.62
N ASP A 165 -2.44 9.18 -12.56
CA ASP A 165 -3.39 9.56 -13.61
C ASP A 165 -4.78 9.81 -13.03
N TRP A 166 -5.18 8.98 -12.07
CA TRP A 166 -6.41 9.17 -11.31
C TRP A 166 -6.37 10.47 -10.48
N ALA A 167 -5.26 10.74 -9.79
CA ALA A 167 -5.08 11.92 -8.95
C ALA A 167 -5.13 13.22 -9.76
N ALA A 168 -4.58 13.22 -10.98
CA ALA A 168 -4.68 14.35 -11.89
C ALA A 168 -6.13 14.70 -12.27
N GLN A 169 -7.03 13.71 -12.25
CA GLN A 169 -8.46 13.87 -12.53
C GLN A 169 -9.29 14.19 -11.29
N HIS A 170 -8.74 13.96 -10.08
CA HIS A 170 -9.40 14.14 -8.79
C HIS A 170 -8.55 15.04 -7.86
N PRO A 171 -8.30 16.31 -8.25
CA PRO A 171 -7.45 17.18 -7.46
C PRO A 171 -8.05 17.42 -6.07
N LYS A 172 -7.19 17.43 -5.04
CA LYS A 172 -7.53 17.56 -3.61
C LYS A 172 -8.25 16.35 -2.99
N GLU A 173 -8.49 15.29 -3.76
CA GLU A 173 -8.93 14.04 -3.17
C GLU A 173 -7.76 13.27 -2.58
N ASN A 174 -7.99 12.54 -1.49
CA ASN A 174 -6.95 11.76 -0.85
C ASN A 174 -6.70 10.46 -1.64
N THR A 175 -5.68 10.45 -2.49
CA THR A 175 -5.27 9.29 -3.29
C THR A 175 -5.09 8.02 -2.47
N LEU A 176 -4.57 8.10 -1.24
CA LEU A 176 -4.37 6.90 -0.41
C LEU A 176 -5.68 6.23 0.00
N LEU A 177 -6.75 7.01 0.19
CA LEU A 177 -8.05 6.50 0.62
C LEU A 177 -8.98 6.22 -0.56
N ASN A 178 -8.99 7.14 -1.52
CA ASN A 178 -10.01 7.20 -2.57
C ASN A 178 -9.63 6.40 -3.81
N PHE A 179 -8.34 6.20 -4.09
CA PHE A 179 -7.93 5.37 -5.23
C PHE A 179 -8.34 3.92 -5.00
N SER A 180 -9.10 3.37 -5.96
CA SER A 180 -9.71 2.03 -5.92
C SER A 180 -8.72 0.94 -5.47
N GLY A 181 -7.53 0.89 -6.08
CA GLY A 181 -6.50 -0.10 -5.76
C GLY A 181 -6.06 -0.09 -4.30
N ASN A 182 -5.97 1.09 -3.68
CA ASN A 182 -5.57 1.26 -2.29
C ASN A 182 -6.61 0.71 -1.29
N LYS A 183 -7.87 0.51 -1.72
CA LYS A 183 -8.90 -0.15 -0.90
C LYS A 183 -8.62 -1.63 -0.67
N VAL A 184 -7.84 -2.25 -1.56
CA VAL A 184 -7.44 -3.66 -1.45
C VAL A 184 -5.96 -3.78 -1.05
N SER A 185 -5.04 -3.07 -1.70
CA SER A 185 -3.61 -3.21 -1.41
C SER A 185 -3.20 -2.56 -0.07
N GLY A 186 -3.90 -1.51 0.35
CA GLY A 186 -3.57 -0.75 1.54
C GLY A 186 -3.62 -1.55 2.83
N VAL A 187 -4.53 -2.55 2.94
CA VAL A 187 -4.60 -3.42 4.13
C VAL A 187 -3.37 -4.33 4.27
N ALA A 188 -2.70 -4.61 3.15
CA ALA A 188 -1.43 -5.34 3.12
C ALA A 188 -0.21 -4.40 3.23
N GLY A 189 -0.43 -3.12 3.48
CA GLY A 189 0.62 -2.12 3.67
C GLY A 189 1.35 -1.70 2.40
N VAL A 190 0.71 -1.82 1.22
CA VAL A 190 1.23 -1.36 -0.07
C VAL A 190 0.25 -0.37 -0.69
N TYR A 191 0.69 0.85 -0.96
CA TYR A 191 -0.15 1.90 -1.54
C TYR A 191 0.40 2.39 -2.87
N PHE A 192 -0.48 2.65 -3.82
CA PHE A 192 -0.21 3.46 -4.99
C PHE A 192 -0.22 4.93 -4.57
N SER A 193 0.90 5.63 -4.74
CA SER A 193 0.94 7.09 -4.59
C SER A 193 0.61 7.79 -5.92
N ASP A 194 0.30 9.08 -5.82
CA ASP A 194 0.16 10.00 -6.95
C ASP A 194 1.51 10.48 -7.52
N HIS A 195 2.64 10.02 -6.97
CA HIS A 195 3.95 10.30 -7.51
C HIS A 195 4.30 9.38 -8.68
N HIS A 196 4.89 9.97 -9.72
CA HIS A 196 5.43 9.22 -10.85
C HIS A 196 6.72 8.51 -10.42
N GLY A 197 6.81 7.22 -10.72
CA GLY A 197 8.03 6.44 -10.59
C GLY A 197 8.94 6.69 -11.79
N MET A 198 10.21 7.02 -11.53
CA MET A 198 11.20 7.13 -12.58
C MET A 198 11.52 5.73 -13.15
N VAL A 199 11.39 5.62 -14.47
CA VAL A 199 11.66 4.39 -15.21
C VAL A 199 13.15 4.21 -15.49
N GLU A 200 13.66 2.99 -15.27
CA GLU A 200 15.05 2.60 -15.49
C GLU A 200 15.11 1.13 -15.94
N ASN A 201 16.26 0.71 -16.49
CA ASN A 201 16.54 -0.73 -16.62
C ASN A 201 17.18 -1.23 -15.33
N LEU A 202 16.42 -1.98 -14.54
CA LEU A 202 16.81 -2.38 -13.19
C LEU A 202 17.44 -3.78 -13.19
N PRO A 203 18.69 -3.95 -12.73
CA PRO A 203 19.25 -5.27 -12.50
C PRO A 203 18.51 -5.98 -11.36
N VAL A 204 18.26 -7.29 -11.52
CA VAL A 204 17.66 -8.14 -10.49
C VAL A 204 18.78 -8.78 -9.68
N TYR A 205 18.88 -8.37 -8.41
CA TYR A 205 19.80 -8.95 -7.44
C TYR A 205 19.11 -10.06 -6.65
N PRO A 206 19.86 -10.98 -6.02
CA PRO A 206 19.29 -12.03 -5.17
C PRO A 206 18.86 -11.54 -3.79
N GLN A 207 19.06 -10.27 -3.46
CA GLN A 207 18.59 -9.64 -2.23
C GLN A 207 17.42 -8.71 -2.51
N ILE A 208 16.53 -8.57 -1.54
CA ILE A 208 15.47 -7.56 -1.57
C ILE A 208 16.10 -6.16 -1.74
N PRO A 209 15.67 -5.36 -2.73
CA PRO A 209 16.14 -3.98 -2.89
C PRO A 209 15.86 -3.15 -1.63
N SER A 210 16.83 -2.35 -1.20
CA SER A 210 16.66 -1.46 -0.05
C SER A 210 17.41 -0.14 -0.28
N SER A 211 16.81 0.95 0.18
CA SER A 211 17.40 2.29 0.12
C SER A 211 16.91 3.11 1.31
N TRP A 212 17.79 3.93 1.88
CA TRP A 212 17.38 4.94 2.87
C TRP A 212 16.48 6.01 2.25
N MET A 213 16.54 6.19 0.92
CA MET A 213 15.67 7.11 0.18
C MET A 213 14.24 6.57 0.04
N ALA A 214 14.00 5.27 0.31
CA ALA A 214 12.65 4.71 0.35
C ALA A 214 11.86 5.18 1.60
N LEU A 215 12.51 5.90 2.53
CA LEU A 215 11.87 6.49 3.72
C LEU A 215 11.21 7.86 3.44
N VAL A 216 11.11 8.28 2.18
CA VAL A 216 10.44 9.54 1.80
C VAL A 216 8.99 9.51 2.26
N VAL A 217 8.53 10.65 2.75
CA VAL A 217 7.14 10.86 3.20
C VAL A 217 6.20 10.47 2.06
N GLY A 218 5.36 9.45 2.29
CA GLY A 218 4.58 8.79 1.24
C GLY A 218 3.32 9.56 0.83
N LYS A 219 3.08 10.72 1.45
CA LYS A 219 1.96 11.61 1.19
C LYS A 219 2.26 13.02 1.73
N ASP A 220 1.77 14.04 1.03
CA ASP A 220 1.65 15.38 1.60
C ASP A 220 0.45 15.44 2.56
N PHE A 221 0.72 15.89 3.80
CA PHE A 221 -0.25 16.00 4.90
C PHE A 221 -0.74 17.44 5.10
N GLU A 222 -0.42 18.38 4.22
CA GLU A 222 -0.87 19.77 4.34
C GLU A 222 -2.40 19.86 4.46
N ASP A 223 -3.14 19.19 3.56
CA ASP A 223 -4.61 19.16 3.60
C ASP A 223 -5.16 18.53 4.89
N ASP A 224 -4.49 17.49 5.41
CA ASP A 224 -4.86 16.83 6.67
C ASP A 224 -4.68 17.76 7.86
N LEU A 225 -3.53 18.46 7.91
CA LEU A 225 -3.23 19.43 8.95
C LEU A 225 -4.16 20.64 8.86
N GLU A 226 -4.43 21.16 7.67
CA GLU A 226 -5.37 22.27 7.48
C GLU A 226 -6.77 21.88 7.97
N PHE A 227 -7.24 20.67 7.64
CA PHE A 227 -8.52 20.16 8.11
C PHE A 227 -8.55 20.03 9.64
N LEU A 228 -7.53 19.39 10.23
CA LEU A 228 -7.47 19.16 11.67
C LEU A 228 -7.40 20.46 12.47
N LEU A 229 -6.66 21.46 11.97
CA LEU A 229 -6.42 22.73 12.63
C LEU A 229 -7.44 23.82 12.26
N GLN A 230 -8.43 23.51 11.42
CA GLN A 230 -9.44 24.47 10.98
C GLN A 230 -10.17 25.10 12.16
N GLY A 231 -10.04 26.43 12.32
CA GLY A 231 -10.68 27.16 13.41
C GLY A 231 -10.05 26.95 14.79
N VAL A 232 -8.82 26.44 14.86
CA VAL A 232 -8.04 26.23 16.08
C VAL A 232 -6.85 27.23 16.10
N PRO A 233 -7.05 28.48 16.55
CA PRO A 233 -6.04 29.53 16.45
C PRO A 233 -4.89 29.39 17.47
N GLU A 234 -5.16 28.78 18.63
CA GLU A 234 -4.18 28.59 19.70
C GLU A 234 -4.38 27.25 20.39
N PHE A 235 -3.27 26.57 20.66
CA PHE A 235 -3.24 25.30 21.37
C PHE A 235 -2.96 25.53 22.86
N ASN A 236 -4.03 25.70 23.63
CA ASN A 236 -3.94 25.99 25.06
C ASN A 236 -3.88 24.71 25.88
N LEU A 237 -2.69 24.23 26.24
CA LEU A 237 -2.56 23.08 27.15
C LEU A 237 -2.89 23.45 28.60
N PRO A 238 -3.40 22.50 29.41
CA PRO A 238 -3.51 22.68 30.85
C PRO A 238 -2.14 23.03 31.46
N PRO A 239 -2.07 24.00 32.39
CA PRO A 239 -0.82 24.35 33.05
C PRO A 239 -0.22 23.14 33.78
N GLY A 240 1.07 22.87 33.56
CA GLY A 240 1.79 21.78 34.21
C GLY A 240 1.55 20.39 33.60
N LEU A 241 0.93 20.29 32.42
CA LEU A 241 0.79 19.04 31.69
C LEU A 241 2.18 18.47 31.30
N LEU A 242 2.43 17.20 31.62
CA LEU A 242 3.67 16.50 31.29
C LEU A 242 3.40 15.36 30.33
N ALA A 243 3.36 15.67 29.03
CA ALA A 243 3.11 14.69 27.99
C ALA A 243 4.40 13.92 27.63
N SER A 244 4.26 12.64 27.27
CA SER A 244 5.38 11.91 26.64
C SER A 244 5.58 12.38 25.20
N GLU A 245 6.78 12.23 24.66
CA GLU A 245 7.00 12.38 23.23
C GLU A 245 6.38 11.19 22.48
N VAL A 246 5.65 11.46 21.38
CA VAL A 246 5.24 10.43 20.42
C VAL A 246 6.29 10.35 19.32
N LEU A 247 6.83 9.15 19.14
CA LEU A 247 7.78 8.87 18.06
C LEU A 247 7.00 8.67 16.76
N VAL A 248 6.91 9.73 15.95
CA VAL A 248 6.25 9.69 14.65
C VAL A 248 7.21 9.07 13.63
N HIS A 249 6.92 7.85 13.19
CA HIS A 249 7.74 7.15 12.21
C HIS A 249 6.89 6.50 11.12
N GLY A 250 7.50 6.34 9.95
CA GLY A 250 6.86 5.76 8.77
C GLY A 250 6.30 6.81 7.81
N PRO A 251 6.18 6.46 6.52
CA PRO A 251 5.85 7.42 5.46
C PRO A 251 4.40 7.90 5.52
N LEU A 252 3.52 7.24 6.29
CA LEU A 252 2.11 7.55 6.43
C LEU A 252 1.72 8.13 7.80
N ALA A 253 2.69 8.59 8.59
CA ALA A 253 2.50 9.21 9.90
C ALA A 253 3.04 10.65 9.90
N PHE A 254 2.36 11.54 10.63
CA PHE A 254 2.70 12.96 10.69
C PHE A 254 2.48 13.56 12.08
N PRO A 255 3.36 14.47 12.53
CA PRO A 255 3.14 15.22 13.75
C PRO A 255 2.02 16.24 13.53
N ILE A 256 1.17 16.42 14.52
CA ILE A 256 0.10 17.45 14.50
C ILE A 256 0.47 18.59 15.44
N PHE A 257 0.88 18.27 16.67
CA PHE A 257 1.41 19.25 17.61
C PHE A 257 2.77 18.85 18.14
N THR A 258 3.67 19.84 18.13
CA THR A 258 5.03 19.74 18.64
C THR A 258 5.28 20.83 19.68
N THR A 259 6.20 20.57 20.60
CA THR A 259 6.82 21.60 21.43
C THR A 259 7.74 22.50 20.60
N ASP A 260 8.18 23.62 21.18
CA ASP A 260 9.12 24.55 20.53
C ASP A 260 10.46 23.89 20.13
N ASP A 261 10.85 22.82 20.82
CA ASP A 261 12.03 22.01 20.49
C ASP A 261 11.75 20.85 19.52
N GLY A 262 10.55 20.81 18.92
CA GLY A 262 10.19 19.89 17.83
C GLY A 262 9.69 18.51 18.27
N ARG A 263 9.53 18.26 19.57
CA ARG A 263 9.02 16.96 20.05
C ARG A 263 7.52 16.88 19.89
N ALA A 264 7.06 15.92 19.10
CA ALA A 264 5.64 15.68 18.92
C ALA A 264 5.03 15.07 20.20
N PHE A 265 3.81 15.47 20.53
CA PHE A 265 3.02 14.82 21.60
C PHE A 265 1.58 14.51 21.14
N LEU A 266 1.22 14.94 19.93
CA LEU A 266 0.01 14.56 19.22
C LEU A 266 0.36 14.31 17.76
N ALA A 267 -0.04 13.15 17.23
CA ALA A 267 0.28 12.72 15.87
C ALA A 267 -0.88 11.98 15.21
N GLY A 268 -0.91 12.03 13.89
CA GLY A 268 -1.85 11.30 13.04
C GLY A 268 -1.13 10.28 12.19
N ALA A 269 -1.82 9.22 11.80
CA ALA A 269 -1.33 8.28 10.79
C ALA A 269 -2.46 7.57 10.04
N TYR A 270 -2.11 7.04 8.87
CA TYR A 270 -2.97 6.19 8.04
C TYR A 270 -2.57 4.72 8.15
N TYR A 271 -3.57 3.83 8.20
CA TYR A 271 -3.37 2.39 8.10
C TYR A 271 -4.59 1.71 7.48
N GLY A 272 -4.38 1.01 6.37
CA GLY A 272 -5.44 0.51 5.50
C GLY A 272 -6.35 1.65 5.03
N GLN A 273 -7.66 1.45 5.21
CA GLN A 273 -8.71 2.45 5.02
C GLN A 273 -9.07 3.17 6.35
N GLY A 274 -8.17 3.08 7.32
CA GLY A 274 -8.32 3.61 8.66
C GLY A 274 -7.34 4.74 8.93
N ARG A 275 -7.65 5.50 9.97
CA ARG A 275 -6.82 6.58 10.50
C ARG A 275 -6.71 6.46 12.01
N VAL A 276 -5.61 6.95 12.54
CA VAL A 276 -5.36 6.98 13.98
C VAL A 276 -4.87 8.35 14.38
N ILE A 277 -5.35 8.83 15.53
CA ILE A 277 -4.79 9.96 16.26
C ILE A 277 -4.25 9.43 17.58
N VAL A 278 -2.99 9.74 17.86
CA VAL A 278 -2.33 9.42 19.12
C VAL A 278 -2.09 10.71 19.89
N VAL A 279 -2.51 10.74 21.15
CA VAL A 279 -2.19 11.79 22.10
C VAL A 279 -1.57 11.16 23.34
N THR A 280 -0.45 11.72 23.80
CA THR A 280 0.37 11.06 24.83
C THR A 280 -0.01 11.43 26.26
N HIS A 281 -1.09 12.20 26.45
CA HIS A 281 -1.58 12.58 27.77
C HIS A 281 -3.10 12.81 27.78
N GLU A 282 -3.81 12.13 28.66
CA GLU A 282 -5.28 12.16 28.77
C GLU A 282 -5.83 13.54 29.14
N GLY A 283 -5.05 14.35 29.87
CA GLY A 283 -5.39 15.74 30.19
C GLY A 283 -5.66 16.63 28.96
N VAL A 284 -5.15 16.28 27.78
CA VAL A 284 -5.44 16.99 26.52
C VAL A 284 -6.88 16.69 26.04
N LEU A 285 -7.37 15.47 26.27
CA LEU A 285 -8.73 15.07 25.90
C LEU A 285 -9.80 15.75 26.77
N ASN A 286 -9.48 16.02 28.03
CA ASN A 286 -10.40 16.63 29.01
C ASN A 286 -10.43 18.16 28.96
N ASN A 287 -9.68 18.77 28.04
CA ASN A 287 -9.57 20.21 27.95
C ASN A 287 -10.67 20.80 27.06
N GLU A 288 -11.63 21.51 27.65
CA GLU A 288 -12.74 22.12 26.90
C GLU A 288 -12.28 23.13 25.84
N ALA A 289 -11.13 23.79 26.04
CA ALA A 289 -10.55 24.69 25.04
C ALA A 289 -10.15 23.97 23.74
N MET A 290 -10.01 22.64 23.81
CA MET A 290 -9.68 21.78 22.67
C MET A 290 -10.91 21.21 21.97
N ALA A 291 -12.13 21.52 22.41
CA ALA A 291 -13.35 20.97 21.82
C ALA A 291 -13.46 21.18 20.29
N PRO A 292 -13.10 22.34 19.70
CA PRO A 292 -13.13 22.52 18.24
C PRO A 292 -12.15 21.57 17.53
N PHE A 293 -10.92 21.45 18.04
CA PHE A 293 -9.93 20.52 17.50
C PHE A 293 -10.42 19.07 17.58
N TRP A 294 -10.96 18.65 18.73
CA TRP A 294 -11.49 17.29 18.89
C TRP A 294 -12.70 17.03 17.98
N THR A 295 -13.50 18.05 17.68
CA THR A 295 -14.57 17.95 16.68
C THR A 295 -13.99 17.71 15.29
N ASN A 296 -12.95 18.45 14.90
CA ASN A 296 -12.25 18.22 13.63
C ASN A 296 -11.62 16.82 13.60
N VAL A 297 -10.98 16.37 14.69
CA VAL A 297 -10.43 15.01 14.80
C VAL A 297 -11.52 13.96 14.59
N LEU A 298 -12.69 14.10 15.21
CA LEU A 298 -13.78 13.14 15.03
C LEU A 298 -14.26 13.10 13.57
N HIS A 299 -14.43 14.26 12.93
CA HIS A 299 -14.79 14.32 11.51
C HIS A 299 -13.69 13.77 10.60
N TRP A 300 -12.43 14.07 10.93
CA TRP A 300 -11.28 13.57 10.21
C TRP A 300 -11.23 12.06 10.35
N LEU A 301 -11.39 11.47 11.53
CA LEU A 301 -11.41 10.01 11.70
C LEU A 301 -12.59 9.33 10.98
N ASP A 302 -13.75 10.01 10.92
CA ASP A 302 -15.00 9.50 10.35
C ASP A 302 -15.00 9.40 8.80
N GLU A 303 -14.30 10.29 8.08
CA GLU A 303 -14.34 10.33 6.60
C GLU A 303 -15.71 10.69 6.00
N GLY A 304 -16.64 11.21 6.79
CA GLY A 304 -18.01 11.40 6.34
C GLY A 304 -18.83 10.11 6.33
N ARG A 305 -18.39 9.05 7.02
CA ARG A 305 -19.16 7.83 7.33
C ARG A 305 -20.15 8.08 8.49
N ARG A 306 -21.00 9.10 8.35
CA ARG A 306 -22.05 9.42 9.32
C ARG A 306 -23.08 8.31 9.51
#